data_AF-A0AA38F941-F1
#
_entry.id   AF-A0AA38F941-F1
#
_cell.length_a   1.000
_cell.length_b   1.000
_cell.length_c   1.000
_cell.angle_alpha   90.00
_cell.angle_beta   90.00
_cell.angle_gamma   90.00
#
_symmetry.space_group_name_H-M   'P 1'
#
loop_
_entity.id
_entity.type
_entity.pdbx_description
1 polymer ?
#
loop_
_entity_poly.entity_id
_entity_poly.type
_entity_poly.pdbx_seq_one_letter_code
_entity_poly.pdbx_strand_id
1 'polypeptide(L)' 'DGANVKGYFAWSLLDNFELDFGFTLRFGVVYVDFKHPGLERHLKLSAKWFQRFLTLPNTTISLVLITSTTIPNVASI' A
#
# COMPACT_ATOMS: atom_id res chain seq x y z
N ASP A 1 0.84 -13.24 26.19
CA ASP A 1 -0.07 -13.85 25.20
C ASP A 1 0.72 -14.41 24.02
N GLY A 2 1.09 -15.69 24.08
CA GLY A 2 1.96 -16.32 23.09
C GLY A 2 1.16 -17.06 22.02
N ALA A 3 0.86 -16.39 20.90
CA ALA A 3 0.31 -17.05 19.72
C ALA A 3 1.44 -17.45 18.76
N ASN A 4 1.45 -18.71 18.32
CA ASN A 4 2.41 -19.22 17.34
C ASN A 4 1.98 -18.84 15.91
N VAL A 5 2.03 -17.55 15.58
CA VAL A 5 1.59 -17.02 14.28
C VAL A 5 2.58 -17.43 13.18
N LYS A 6 2.06 -18.06 12.12
CA LYS A 6 2.87 -18.56 11.00
C LYS A 6 2.78 -17.73 9.72
N GLY A 7 1.82 -16.82 9.63
CA GLY A 7 1.61 -16.03 8.43
C GLY A 7 0.49 -15.02 8.56
N TYR A 8 0.35 -14.18 7.54
CA TYR A 8 -0.65 -13.12 7.43
C TYR A 8 -1.11 -12.98 5.98
N PHE A 9 -2.42 -12.91 5.77
CA PHE A 9 -3.03 -12.63 4.47
C PHE A 9 -3.73 -11.28 4.53
N ALA A 10 -3.28 -10.35 3.68
CA ALA A 10 -3.92 -9.04 3.56
C ALA A 10 -5.26 -9.18 2.82
N TRP A 11 -6.34 -8.71 3.44
CA TRP A 11 -7.61 -8.52 2.74
C TRP A 11 -7.63 -7.12 2.10
N SER A 12 -7.81 -6.99 0.79
CA SER A 12 -7.84 -8.03 -0.24
C SER A 12 -6.78 -7.75 -1.30
N LEU A 13 -6.53 -8.70 -2.19
CA LEU A 13 -5.57 -8.48 -3.28
C LEU A 13 -6.10 -7.43 -4.28
N LEU A 14 -7.35 -7.60 -4.71
CA LEU A 14 -8.02 -6.74 -5.68
C LEU A 14 -9.27 -6.12 -5.06
N ASP A 15 -9.62 -4.91 -5.50
CA ASP A 15 -10.95 -4.38 -5.26
C ASP A 15 -11.99 -5.33 -5.85
N ASN A 16 -13.01 -5.66 -5.07
CA ASN A 16 -14.04 -6.63 -5.41
C ASN A 16 -15.42 -6.18 -4.90
N PHE A 17 -16.40 -7.08 -4.94
CA PHE A 17 -17.75 -6.85 -4.42
C PHE A 17 -17.79 -7.06 -2.90
N GLU A 18 -18.03 -5.99 -2.16
CA GLU A 18 -17.98 -5.97 -0.69
C GLU A 18 -19.39 -6.09 -0.08
N LEU A 19 -20.06 -7.20 -0.40
CA LEU A 19 -21.37 -7.60 0.16
C LEU A 19 -22.40 -6.46 0.09
N ASP A 20 -22.91 -6.02 1.25
CA ASP A 20 -23.97 -5.02 1.36
C ASP A 20 -23.58 -3.65 0.75
N PHE A 21 -22.28 -3.38 0.61
CA PHE A 21 -21.76 -2.15 0.04
C PHE A 21 -21.50 -2.24 -1.46
N GLY A 22 -21.68 -3.44 -2.04
CA GLY A 22 -21.41 -3.73 -3.44
C GLY A 22 -20.05 -3.21 -3.89
N PHE A 23 -20.03 -2.37 -4.92
CA PHE A 23 -18.80 -1.77 -5.44
C PHE A 23 -18.59 -0.33 -4.96
N THR A 24 -19.00 0.05 -3.76
CA THR A 24 -18.69 1.40 -3.24
C THR A 24 -17.44 1.41 -2.37
N LEU A 25 -17.14 0.30 -1.68
CA LEU A 25 -15.93 0.12 -0.89
C LEU A 25 -14.81 -0.56 -1.68
N ARG A 26 -13.57 -0.28 -1.28
CA ARG A 26 -12.34 -0.58 -2.05
C ARG A 26 -11.19 -1.00 -1.14
N PHE A 27 -11.24 -2.23 -0.62
CA PHE A 27 -10.22 -2.77 0.29
C PHE A 27 -9.00 -3.38 -0.39
N GLY A 28 -9.06 -3.61 -1.71
CA GLY A 28 -7.97 -4.21 -2.45
C GLY A 28 -6.70 -3.38 -2.34
N VAL A 29 -5.54 -4.01 -2.21
CA VAL A 29 -4.26 -3.30 -2.40
C VAL A 29 -4.04 -2.91 -3.87
N VAL A 30 -4.76 -3.54 -4.79
CA VAL A 30 -4.83 -3.19 -6.21
C VAL A 30 -6.20 -2.61 -6.54
N TYR A 31 -6.22 -1.44 -7.16
CA TYR A 31 -7.43 -0.82 -7.69
C TYR A 31 -7.88 -1.52 -8.97
N VAL A 32 -9.18 -1.74 -9.12
CA VAL A 32 -9.80 -2.28 -10.33
C VAL A 32 -10.76 -1.24 -10.91
N ASP A 33 -10.55 -0.87 -12.18
CA ASP A 33 -11.50 -0.04 -12.90
C ASP A 33 -12.65 -0.88 -13.48
N PHE A 34 -13.76 -0.93 -12.73
CA PHE A 34 -14.97 -1.63 -13.14
C PHE A 34 -15.73 -0.97 -14.29
N LYS A 35 -15.39 0.27 -14.66
CA LYS A 35 -16.00 0.95 -15.82
C LYS A 35 -15.28 0.62 -17.12
N HIS A 36 -14.02 0.19 -17.02
CA HIS A 36 -13.24 -0.21 -18.19
C HIS A 36 -13.60 -1.66 -18.60
N PRO A 37 -13.87 -1.93 -19.90
CA PRO A 37 -14.26 -3.27 -20.35
C PRO A 37 -13.19 -4.34 -20.08
N GLY A 38 -11.91 -3.92 -19.99
CA GLY A 38 -10.78 -4.80 -19.66
C GLY A 38 -10.52 -5.02 -18.17
N LEU A 39 -11.28 -4.40 -17.26
CA LEU A 39 -11.05 -4.43 -15.81
C LEU A 39 -9.59 -4.13 -15.46
N GLU A 40 -9.13 -2.94 -15.85
CA GLU A 40 -7.73 -2.55 -15.65
C GLU A 40 -7.36 -2.49 -14.16
N ARG A 41 -6.11 -2.85 -13.88
CA ARG A 41 -5.59 -3.04 -12.52
C ARG A 41 -4.45 -2.08 -12.26
N HIS A 42 -4.58 -1.28 -11.20
CA HIS A 42 -3.60 -0.27 -10.83
C HIS A 42 -3.12 -0.48 -9.40
N LEU A 43 -1.79 -0.58 -9.21
CA LEU A 43 -1.21 -0.76 -7.89
C LEU A 43 -1.44 0.50 -7.04
N LYS A 44 -2.11 0.35 -5.89
CA LYS A 44 -2.24 1.44 -4.90
C LYS A 44 -0.91 1.65 -4.17
N LEU A 45 -0.79 2.75 -3.44
CA LEU A 45 0.38 3.02 -2.60
C LEU A 45 0.59 1.91 -1.56
N SER A 46 -0.49 1.33 -1.03
CA SER A 46 -0.45 0.19 -0.11
C SER A 46 0.18 -1.05 -0.76
N ALA A 47 -0.12 -1.37 -2.02
CA ALA A 47 0.53 -2.47 -2.71
C ALA A 47 2.04 -2.24 -2.88
N LYS A 48 2.44 -1.03 -3.27
CA LYS A 48 3.87 -0.67 -3.39
C LYS A 48 4.59 -0.74 -2.05
N TRP A 49 3.94 -0.28 -0.98
CA TRP A 49 4.47 -0.39 0.38
C TRP A 49 4.60 -1.85 0.81
N PHE A 50 3.57 -2.66 0.59
CA PHE A 50 3.55 -4.07 1.00
C PHE A 50 4.59 -4.89 0.21
N GLN A 51 4.76 -4.60 -1.08
CA GLN A 51 5.86 -5.15 -1.88
C GLN A 51 7.21 -4.82 -1.26
N ARG A 52 7.47 -3.54 -0.97
CA ARG A 52 8.73 -3.12 -0.33
C ARG A 52 8.93 -3.85 0.99
N PHE A 53 7.94 -3.84 1.88
CA PHE A 53 7.97 -4.51 3.17
C PHE A 53 8.37 -5.99 3.06
N LEU A 54 7.80 -6.73 2.10
CA LEU A 54 8.11 -8.14 1.88
C LEU A 54 9.48 -8.38 1.23
N THR A 55 10.00 -7.41 0.47
CA THR A 55 11.28 -7.53 -0.26
C THR A 55 12.48 -6.97 0.49
N LEU A 56 12.27 -6.28 1.62
CA LEU A 56 13.38 -5.75 2.41
C LEU A 56 14.25 -6.92 2.92
N PRO A 57 15.56 -6.92 2.65
CA PRO A 57 16.46 -7.87 3.26
C PRO A 57 16.43 -7.66 4.78
N ASN A 58 16.64 -8.72 5.56
CA ASN A 58 16.65 -8.74 7.03
C ASN A 58 17.80 -7.92 7.67
N THR A 59 18.26 -6.85 7.05
CA THR A 59 19.40 -6.05 7.50
C THR A 59 18.89 -4.69 7.95
N THR A 60 18.70 -4.56 9.26
CA THR A 60 18.48 -3.32 10.03
C THR A 60 17.41 -2.38 9.49
N ILE A 61 16.34 -2.19 10.27
CA ILE A 61 15.50 -0.99 10.19
C ILE A 61 16.40 0.20 10.53
N SER A 62 17.20 0.67 9.57
CA SER A 62 17.73 2.01 9.62
C SER A 62 16.49 2.89 9.66
N LEU A 63 16.31 3.61 10.77
CA LEU A 63 15.47 4.79 10.83
C LEU A 63 15.87 5.64 9.62
N VAL A 64 15.19 5.46 8.49
CA VAL A 64 15.17 6.48 7.45
C VAL A 64 14.30 7.55 8.04
N LEU A 65 14.99 8.38 8.80
CA LEU A 65 14.62 9.68 9.28
C LEU A 65 13.81 10.36 8.18
N ILE A 66 12.50 10.42 8.38
CA ILE A 66 11.63 11.37 7.68
C ILE A 66 11.97 12.75 8.28
N THR A 67 13.19 13.24 8.09
CA THR A 67 13.46 14.67 8.28
C THR A 67 12.98 15.37 7.03
N SER A 68 11.84 16.04 7.21
CA SER A 68 11.53 17.36 6.66
C SER A 68 12.16 17.69 5.32
N THR A 69 11.32 17.71 4.29
CA THR A 69 11.23 18.81 3.33
C THR A 69 12.40 19.80 3.41
N THR A 70 13.37 19.64 2.53
CA THR A 70 14.30 20.71 2.18
C THR A 70 13.49 21.89 1.66
N ILE A 71 13.33 22.94 2.48
CA ILE A 71 13.10 24.29 1.98
C ILE A 71 14.42 24.75 1.36
N PRO A 72 14.51 25.06 0.06
CA PRO A 72 15.62 25.84 -0.43
C PRO A 72 15.37 27.29 0.01
N ASN A 73 16.07 27.68 1.06
CA ASN A 73 16.32 29.08 1.33
C ASN A 73 17.29 29.58 0.24
N VAL A 74 16.78 30.29 -0.76
CA VAL A 74 17.61 31.17 -1.59
C VAL A 74 17.53 32.55 -0.97
N ALA A 75 18.67 32.96 -0.42
CA ALA A 75 18.95 34.26 0.12
C ALA A 75 18.82 35.37 -0.93
N SER A 76 18.40 36.56 -0.46
CA SER A 76 18.81 37.89 -0.94
C SER A 76 18.92 38.11 -2.46
N ILE A 77 17.91 38.77 -3.04
CA ILE A 77 17.90 40.10 -3.71
C ILE A 77 16.43 40.47 -3.92
#